data_AF-A0A960K3P1-F1
#
_entry.id   AF-A0A960K3P1-F1
#
_cell.length_a   1.000
_cell.length_b   1.000
_cell.length_c   1.000
_cell.angle_alpha   90.00
_cell.angle_beta   90.00
_cell.angle_gamma   90.00
#
_symmetry.space_group_name_H-M   'P 1'
#
loop_
_entity.id
_entity.type
_entity.pdbx_description
1 polymer ?
#
loop_
_entity_poly.entity_id
_entity_poly.type
_entity_poly.pdbx_seq_one_letter_code
_entity_poly.pdbx_strand_id
1 'polypeptide(L)'
;IPWEFYFVHYQQKWPWEQPGLLADRSPLTWAPQCDTPLLVLGGLEDPRVHPSQPLMLYRAVKFATETPTRLVQYPGEGHGNRKAAARYDYSLRMLRWFEHYLQGPGGDPPPYELDYKAALGIEDEKSDSGEM
;
A
#
# COMPACT_ATOMS: atom_id res chain seq x y z
N ILE A 1 -12.61 10.47 -24.98
CA ILE A 1 -11.76 10.51 -23.77
C ILE A 1 -10.62 11.57 -23.84
N PRO A 2 -9.89 11.82 -24.95
CA PRO A 2 -8.79 12.81 -24.94
C PRO A 2 -9.23 14.23 -24.54
N TRP A 3 -10.41 14.65 -24.98
CA TRP A 3 -10.96 15.96 -24.65
C TRP A 3 -11.48 16.06 -23.22
N GLU A 4 -11.92 14.97 -22.60
CA GLU A 4 -12.32 14.94 -21.18
C GLU A 4 -11.12 15.29 -20.29
N PHE A 5 -9.95 14.71 -20.56
CA PHE A 5 -8.72 15.06 -19.85
C PHE A 5 -8.38 16.55 -19.98
N TYR A 6 -8.51 17.10 -21.18
CA TYR A 6 -8.25 18.52 -21.41
C TYR A 6 -9.23 19.43 -20.66
N PHE A 7 -10.54 19.18 -20.79
CA PHE A 7 -11.57 20.05 -20.21
C PHE A 7 -11.76 19.88 -18.70
N VAL A 8 -11.70 18.65 -18.20
CA VAL A 8 -12.05 18.31 -16.80
C VAL A 8 -10.81 18.21 -15.92
N HIS A 9 -9.77 17.53 -16.38
CA HIS A 9 -8.62 17.19 -15.52
C HIS A 9 -7.47 18.21 -15.61
N TYR A 10 -7.30 18.87 -16.76
CA TYR A 10 -6.17 19.77 -17.01
C TYR A 10 -6.56 21.23 -17.28
N GLN A 11 -7.81 21.61 -17.01
CA GLN A 11 -8.27 23.01 -17.02
C GLN A 11 -8.01 23.73 -18.35
N GLN A 12 -8.27 23.07 -19.47
CA GLN A 12 -8.08 23.59 -20.82
C GLN A 12 -6.63 23.95 -21.16
N LYS A 13 -5.65 23.34 -20.50
CA LYS A 13 -4.27 23.32 -20.99
C LYS A 13 -3.69 21.92 -20.81
N TRP A 14 -2.78 21.51 -21.67
CA TRP A 14 -2.13 20.22 -21.54
C TRP A 14 -1.14 20.21 -20.36
N PRO A 15 -0.85 19.02 -19.80
CA PRO A 15 0.14 18.83 -18.75
C PRO A 15 1.47 19.57 -18.93
N TRP A 16 2.02 19.56 -20.14
CA TRP A 16 3.30 20.22 -20.46
C TRP A 16 3.20 21.74 -20.58
N GLU A 17 1.99 22.30 -20.71
CA GLU A 17 1.74 23.75 -20.70
C GLU A 17 1.61 24.30 -19.27
N GLN A 18 1.37 23.42 -18.29
CA GLN A 18 1.24 23.77 -16.86
C GLN A 18 1.96 22.74 -15.97
N PRO A 19 3.29 22.58 -16.08
CA PRO A 19 4.01 21.57 -15.32
C PRO A 19 3.86 21.73 -13.80
N GLY A 20 3.77 22.97 -13.30
CA GLY A 20 3.54 23.26 -11.88
C GLY A 20 2.22 22.67 -11.36
N LEU A 21 1.16 22.66 -12.17
CA LEU A 21 -0.16 22.15 -11.76
C LEU A 21 -0.12 20.66 -11.40
N LEU A 22 0.63 19.86 -12.16
CA LEU A 22 0.80 18.44 -11.88
C LEU A 22 1.71 18.20 -10.70
N ALA A 23 2.78 18.99 -10.56
CA ALA A 23 3.67 18.92 -9.41
C ALA A 23 2.90 19.23 -8.12
N ASP A 24 2.15 20.33 -8.07
CA ASP A 24 1.40 20.76 -6.89
C ASP A 24 0.34 19.74 -6.45
N ARG A 25 -0.20 18.95 -7.38
CA ARG A 25 -1.22 17.92 -7.10
C ARG A 25 -0.65 16.52 -6.92
N SER A 26 0.64 16.32 -7.16
CA SER A 26 1.27 15.02 -7.02
C SER A 26 1.57 14.73 -5.56
N PRO A 27 1.10 13.60 -4.99
CA PRO A 27 1.47 13.20 -3.63
C PRO A 27 2.99 13.07 -3.43
N LEU A 28 3.73 12.77 -4.51
CA LEU A 28 5.18 12.64 -4.46
C LEU A 28 5.87 13.96 -4.09
N THR A 29 5.33 15.10 -4.55
CA THR A 29 5.87 16.44 -4.24
C THR A 29 5.82 16.73 -2.75
N TRP A 30 4.80 16.21 -2.07
CA TRP A 30 4.53 16.44 -0.65
C TRP A 30 4.98 15.29 0.25
N ALA A 31 5.62 14.25 -0.31
CA ALA A 31 6.10 13.10 0.45
C ALA A 31 6.99 13.47 1.65
N PRO A 32 7.87 14.50 1.60
CA PRO A 32 8.66 14.94 2.76
C PRO A 32 7.83 15.50 3.94
N GLN A 33 6.56 15.82 3.71
CA GLN A 33 5.65 16.33 4.75
C GLN A 33 4.74 15.23 5.32
N CYS A 34 4.91 13.97 4.88
CA CYS A 34 4.14 12.85 5.40
C CYS A 34 4.58 12.55 6.84
N ASP A 35 3.69 12.77 7.79
CA ASP A 35 3.87 12.52 9.23
C ASP A 35 2.99 11.37 9.76
N THR A 36 2.09 10.88 8.91
CA THR A 36 1.11 9.85 9.26
C THR A 36 1.58 8.48 8.76
N PRO A 37 1.57 7.42 9.61
CA PRO A 37 1.99 6.08 9.21
C PRO A 37 1.30 5.59 7.93
N LEU A 38 2.09 5.21 6.92
CA LEU A 38 1.63 4.96 5.56
C LEU A 38 1.77 3.48 5.16
N LEU A 39 0.64 2.85 4.84
CA LEU A 39 0.59 1.52 4.23
C LEU A 39 0.18 1.63 2.76
N VAL A 40 1.04 1.17 1.86
CA VAL A 40 0.81 1.12 0.41
C VAL A 40 0.61 -0.33 -0.02
N LEU A 41 -0.53 -0.64 -0.63
CA LEU A 41 -0.92 -1.99 -1.05
C LEU A 41 -1.34 -1.96 -2.53
N GLY A 42 -0.85 -2.88 -3.35
CA GLY A 42 -1.27 -2.97 -4.75
C GLY A 42 -0.78 -4.19 -5.51
N GLY A 43 -1.41 -4.50 -6.64
CA GLY A 43 -0.98 -5.57 -7.54
C GLY A 43 0.32 -5.23 -8.27
N LEU A 44 1.14 -6.23 -8.56
CA LEU A 44 2.40 -6.05 -9.28
C LEU A 44 2.20 -5.98 -10.81
N GLU A 45 1.04 -6.39 -11.31
CA GLU A 45 0.69 -6.42 -12.73
C GLU A 45 -0.49 -5.47 -13.04
N ASP A 46 -0.62 -4.38 -12.29
CA ASP A 46 -1.68 -3.37 -12.49
C ASP A 46 -1.50 -2.63 -13.83
N PRO A 47 -2.44 -2.79 -14.80
CA PRO A 47 -2.35 -2.16 -16.11
C PRO A 47 -2.82 -0.71 -16.12
N ARG A 48 -3.41 -0.20 -15.02
CA ARG A 48 -3.94 1.16 -14.90
C ARG A 48 -3.01 2.06 -14.10
N VAL A 49 -2.53 1.58 -12.96
CA VAL A 49 -1.59 2.30 -12.10
C VAL A 49 -0.29 1.52 -12.05
N HIS A 50 0.68 1.95 -12.86
CA HIS A 50 1.95 1.23 -12.98
C HIS A 50 2.62 1.05 -11.60
N PRO A 51 3.14 -0.16 -11.25
CA PRO A 51 3.72 -0.45 -9.94
C PRO A 51 4.89 0.45 -9.50
N SER A 52 5.53 1.16 -10.44
CA SER A 52 6.54 2.17 -10.09
C SER A 52 5.96 3.36 -9.33
N GLN A 53 4.68 3.72 -9.54
CA GLN A 53 4.01 4.83 -8.86
C GLN A 53 3.99 4.64 -7.32
N PRO A 54 3.44 3.53 -6.77
CA PRO A 54 3.50 3.28 -5.34
C PRO A 54 4.94 3.08 -4.83
N LEU A 55 5.84 2.49 -5.63
CA LEU A 55 7.25 2.34 -5.24
C LEU A 55 7.97 3.68 -5.08
N MET A 56 7.71 4.65 -5.96
CA MET A 56 8.26 6.00 -5.87
C MET A 56 7.77 6.70 -4.60
N LEU A 57 6.47 6.67 -4.32
CA LEU A 57 5.90 7.27 -3.11
C LEU A 57 6.47 6.63 -1.84
N TYR A 58 6.50 5.29 -1.78
CA TYR A 58 7.08 4.55 -0.66
C TYR A 58 8.52 4.98 -0.39
N ARG A 59 9.37 5.00 -1.42
CA ARG A 59 10.77 5.41 -1.28
C ARG A 59 10.89 6.87 -0.86
N ALA A 60 10.11 7.76 -1.46
CA ALA A 60 10.17 9.18 -1.12
C ALA A 60 9.85 9.43 0.36
N VAL A 61 8.76 8.86 0.88
CA VAL A 61 8.41 8.98 2.30
C VAL A 61 9.48 8.32 3.18
N LYS A 62 9.91 7.10 2.83
CA LYS A 62 10.89 6.33 3.62
C LYS A 62 12.26 6.99 3.73
N PHE A 63 12.70 7.75 2.70
CA PHE A 63 13.98 8.45 2.71
C PHE A 63 13.88 9.88 3.24
N ALA A 64 12.76 10.56 3.04
CA ALA A 64 12.61 11.96 3.43
C ALA A 64 12.15 12.15 4.88
N THR A 65 11.63 11.09 5.52
CA THR A 65 10.99 11.18 6.83
C THR A 65 11.31 9.95 7.69
N GLU A 66 11.08 10.07 8.99
CA GLU A 66 11.07 8.94 9.93
C GLU A 66 9.70 8.25 9.99
N THR A 67 8.76 8.63 9.12
CA THR A 67 7.38 8.15 9.16
C THR A 67 7.31 6.65 8.88
N PRO A 68 6.67 5.86 9.77
CA PRO A 68 6.52 4.44 9.57
C PRO A 68 5.79 4.14 8.26
N THR A 69 6.48 3.51 7.31
CA THR A 69 5.97 3.29 5.96
C THR A 69 6.19 1.85 5.52
N ARG A 70 5.19 1.24 4.88
CA ARG A 70 5.26 -0.12 4.30
C ARG A 70 4.68 -0.17 2.90
N LEU A 71 5.36 -0.91 2.02
CA LEU A 71 4.88 -1.27 0.69
C LEU A 71 4.67 -2.80 0.63
N VAL A 72 3.51 -3.22 0.13
CA VAL A 72 3.20 -4.63 -0.15
C VAL A 72 2.69 -4.73 -1.58
N GLN A 73 3.35 -5.58 -2.37
CA GLN A 73 2.98 -5.83 -3.76
C GLN A 73 2.53 -7.29 -3.91
N TYR A 74 1.44 -7.51 -4.64
CA TYR A 74 0.86 -8.84 -4.84
C TYR A 74 1.19 -9.36 -6.24
N PRO A 75 2.02 -10.41 -6.37
CA PRO A 75 2.33 -11.00 -7.68
C PRO A 75 1.16 -11.75 -8.31
N GLY A 76 1.02 -11.58 -9.62
CA GLY A 76 -0.11 -12.04 -10.41
C GLY A 76 -1.43 -11.34 -10.09
N GLU A 77 -1.40 -10.13 -9.53
CA GLU A 77 -2.58 -9.29 -9.25
C GLU A 77 -2.48 -7.95 -10.00
N GLY A 78 -3.61 -7.47 -10.50
CA GLY A 78 -3.69 -6.25 -11.30
C GLY A 78 -4.31 -5.07 -10.55
N HIS A 79 -5.20 -4.34 -11.23
CA HIS A 79 -5.97 -3.24 -10.64
C HIS A 79 -7.08 -3.76 -9.71
N GLY A 80 -6.67 -4.13 -8.49
CA GLY A 80 -7.47 -4.82 -7.49
C GLY A 80 -7.18 -6.32 -7.45
N ASN A 81 -7.07 -6.86 -6.23
CA ASN A 81 -6.75 -8.26 -6.00
C ASN A 81 -7.97 -9.15 -6.32
N ARG A 82 -7.76 -10.20 -7.13
CA ARG A 82 -8.77 -11.17 -7.54
C ARG A 82 -8.66 -12.50 -6.79
N LYS A 83 -7.45 -13.00 -6.55
CA LYS A 83 -7.27 -14.28 -5.84
C LYS A 83 -7.74 -14.13 -4.39
N ALA A 84 -8.44 -15.14 -3.89
CA ALA A 84 -8.96 -15.14 -2.52
C ALA A 84 -7.85 -14.92 -1.48
N ALA A 85 -6.71 -15.59 -1.64
CA ALA A 85 -5.55 -15.43 -0.77
C ALA A 85 -5.03 -13.98 -0.74
N ALA A 86 -4.88 -13.34 -1.90
CA ALA A 86 -4.39 -11.96 -1.99
C ALA A 86 -5.39 -10.95 -1.41
N ARG A 87 -6.69 -11.18 -1.57
CA ARG A 87 -7.73 -10.36 -0.94
C ARG A 87 -7.75 -10.50 0.58
N TYR A 88 -7.55 -11.73 1.06
CA TYR A 88 -7.52 -12.03 2.48
C TYR A 88 -6.28 -11.43 3.15
N ASP A 89 -5.09 -11.64 2.60
CA ASP A 89 -3.85 -11.00 3.08
C ASP A 89 -3.97 -9.47 3.07
N TYR A 90 -4.48 -8.87 1.99
CA TYR A 90 -4.74 -7.43 1.92
C TYR A 90 -5.59 -6.93 3.09
N SER A 91 -6.69 -7.63 3.37
CA SER A 91 -7.61 -7.26 4.45
C SER A 91 -6.96 -7.41 5.82
N LEU A 92 -6.21 -8.49 6.06
CA LEU A 92 -5.49 -8.72 7.30
C LEU A 92 -4.40 -7.67 7.55
N ARG A 93 -3.60 -7.33 6.52
CA ARG A 93 -2.56 -6.30 6.64
C ARG A 93 -3.15 -4.93 6.92
N MET A 94 -4.23 -4.58 6.24
CA MET A 94 -4.94 -3.32 6.45
C MET A 94 -5.52 -3.25 7.86
N LEU A 95 -6.22 -4.31 8.31
CA LEU A 95 -6.79 -4.37 9.66
C LEU A 95 -5.70 -4.24 10.73
N ARG A 96 -4.62 -5.04 10.64
CA ARG A 96 -3.48 -4.97 11.57
C ARG A 96 -2.86 -3.58 11.62
N TRP A 97 -2.75 -2.90 10.47
CA TRP A 97 -2.19 -1.55 10.43
C TRP A 97 -3.06 -0.56 11.21
N PHE A 98 -4.38 -0.61 11.01
CA PHE A 98 -5.31 0.21 11.80
C PHE A 98 -5.33 -0.17 13.27
N GLU A 99 -5.38 -1.46 13.61
CA GLU A 99 -5.31 -1.91 15.00
C GLU A 99 -4.06 -1.38 15.70
N HIS A 100 -2.91 -1.37 15.03
CA HIS A 100 -1.66 -0.90 15.62
C HIS A 100 -1.57 0.63 15.75
N TYR A 101 -1.91 1.39 14.70
CA TYR A 101 -1.70 2.85 14.66
C TYR A 101 -2.92 3.69 15.04
N LEU A 102 -4.14 3.14 14.90
CA LEU A 102 -5.38 3.86 15.23
C LEU A 102 -5.89 3.50 16.62
N GLN A 103 -5.82 2.23 17.02
CA GLN A 103 -6.35 1.76 18.32
C GLN A 103 -5.25 1.37 19.32
N GLY A 104 -4.08 1.02 18.81
CA GLY A 104 -3.01 0.38 19.56
C GLY A 104 -1.89 1.34 19.96
N PRO A 105 -0.69 0.80 20.23
CA PRO A 105 0.42 1.56 20.79
C PRO A 105 1.07 2.54 19.79
N GLY A 106 0.84 2.37 18.48
CA GLY A 106 1.64 3.03 17.44
C GLY A 106 3.14 2.69 17.56
N GLY A 107 3.98 3.57 17.02
CA GLY A 107 5.43 3.41 17.03
C GLY A 107 5.97 2.73 15.77
N ASP A 108 6.86 1.75 15.93
CA ASP A 108 7.44 1.02 14.80
C ASP A 108 6.41 0.10 14.12
N PRO A 109 6.51 -0.11 12.79
CA PRO A 109 5.58 -0.97 12.07
C PRO A 109 5.42 -2.37 12.69
N PRO A 110 4.17 -2.88 12.81
CA PRO A 110 3.95 -4.22 13.32
C PRO A 110 4.64 -5.24 12.38
N PRO A 111 5.01 -6.45 12.84
CA PRO A 111 5.76 -7.41 12.03
C PRO A 111 5.19 -7.61 10.62
N TYR A 112 6.09 -7.79 9.64
CA TYR A 112 5.70 -7.98 8.23
C TYR A 112 4.96 -9.30 8.01
N GLU A 113 5.42 -10.36 8.66
CA GLU A 113 4.82 -11.69 8.55
C GLU A 113 3.45 -11.74 9.23
N LEU A 114 2.50 -12.37 8.56
CA LEU A 114 1.16 -12.63 9.10
C LEU A 114 1.10 -14.07 9.63
N ASP A 115 0.46 -14.23 10.78
CA ASP A 115 0.07 -15.56 11.25
C ASP A 115 -1.29 -15.93 10.63
N TYR A 116 -1.25 -16.59 9.47
CA TYR A 116 -2.47 -17.01 8.79
C TYR A 116 -3.18 -18.16 9.51
N LYS A 117 -2.46 -18.99 10.29
CA LYS A 117 -3.09 -20.10 11.03
C LYS A 117 -3.97 -19.53 12.13
N ALA A 118 -3.43 -18.63 12.93
CA ALA A 118 -4.20 -17.92 13.95
C ALA A 118 -5.38 -17.16 13.32
N ALA A 119 -5.17 -16.47 12.20
CA ALA A 119 -6.23 -15.72 11.51
C ALA A 119 -7.34 -16.62 10.95
N LEU A 120 -7.02 -17.87 10.59
CA LEU A 120 -7.97 -18.88 10.12
C LEU A 120 -8.56 -19.75 11.25
N GLY A 121 -8.13 -19.53 12.50
CA GLY A 121 -8.54 -20.35 13.65
C GLY A 121 -8.03 -21.80 13.58
N ILE A 122 -6.91 -22.04 12.88
CA ILE A 122 -6.27 -23.34 12.79
C ILE A 122 -5.29 -23.47 13.96
N GLU A 123 -5.58 -24.38 14.89
CA GLU A 123 -4.66 -24.72 15.97
C GLU A 123 -3.45 -25.49 15.41
N ASP A 124 -2.26 -25.26 15.97
CA ASP A 124 -1.11 -26.09 15.65
C ASP A 124 -1.37 -27.52 16.18
N GLU A 125 -1.27 -28.51 15.30
CA GLU A 125 -1.26 -29.91 15.72
C GLU A 125 -0.16 -30.07 16.78
N LYS A 126 -0.57 -30.43 18.01
CA LYS A 126 0.38 -30.81 19.05
C LYS A 126 1.27 -31.88 18.44
N SER A 127 2.56 -31.61 18.33
CA SER A 127 3.54 -32.63 18.00
C SER A 127 3.36 -33.74 19.03
N ASP A 128 2.79 -34.85 18.61
CA ASP A 128 2.79 -36.08 19.36
C ASP A 128 4.26 -36.51 19.43
N SER A 129 4.99 -35.95 20.39
CA SER A 129 6.27 -36.48 20.84
C SER A 129 5.92 -37.81 21.49
N GLY A 130 5.77 -38.83 20.65
CA GLY A 130 5.73 -40.22 21.05
C GLY A 130 7.01 -40.52 21.81
N GLU A 131 6.95 -40.38 23.13
CA GLU A 131 7.80 -41.13 24.03
C GLU A 131 7.35 -42.60 23.91
N MET A 132 8.09 -43.36 23.10
CA MET A 132 8.22 -44.81 23.26
C MET A 132 9.38 -45.11 24.20
#